data_AF-A0A502YX70-F1
#
_entry.id   AF-A0A502YX70-F1
#
_cell.length_a   1.000
_cell.length_b   1.000
_cell.length_c   1.000
_cell.angle_alpha   90.00
_cell.angle_beta   90.00
_cell.angle_gamma   90.00
#
_symmetry.space_group_name_H-M   'P 1'
#
loop_
_entity.id
_entity.type
_entity.pdbx_description
1 polymer ?
#
loop_
_entity_poly.entity_id
_entity_poly.type
_entity_poly.pdbx_seq_one_letter_code
_entity_poly.pdbx_strand_id
1 'polypeptide(L)' 'MSEWVEACAAGDIDEEDVMRFDHGGRTFAIYRSPDDEYFATDGLCTHEKVHLADGLVMDDIIECPKHNGR' A
#
# COMPACT_ATOMS: atom_id res chain seq x y z
N MET A 1 -10.11 2.66 22.09
CA MET A 1 -9.58 1.38 21.59
C MET A 1 -9.57 1.50 20.08
N SER A 2 -8.46 1.22 19.43
CA SER A 2 -8.42 1.11 17.97
C SER A 2 -9.22 -0.12 17.55
N GLU A 3 -10.21 0.06 16.68
CA GLU A 3 -10.93 -1.05 16.08
C GLU A 3 -10.12 -1.61 14.91
N TRP A 4 -10.05 -2.94 14.83
CA TRP A 4 -9.43 -3.62 13.69
C TRP A 4 -10.39 -3.62 12.51
N VAL A 5 -9.87 -3.34 11.33
CA VAL A 5 -10.61 -3.38 10.07
C VAL A 5 -10.02 -4.49 9.21
N GLU A 6 -10.88 -5.40 8.76
CA GLU A 6 -10.51 -6.43 7.79
C GLU A 6 -10.31 -5.76 6.42
N ALA A 7 -9.11 -5.90 5.85
CA ALA A 7 -8.73 -5.24 4.60
C ALA A 7 -8.86 -6.17 3.37
N CYS A 8 -8.19 -7.32 3.42
CA CYS A 8 -8.15 -8.32 2.36
C CYS A 8 -7.73 -9.70 2.90
N ALA A 9 -7.80 -10.74 2.07
CA ALA A 9 -7.13 -11.99 2.36
C ALA A 9 -5.61 -11.83 2.13
N ALA A 10 -4.79 -12.57 2.88
CA ALA A 10 -3.33 -12.52 2.74
C ALA A 10 -2.88 -12.87 1.30
N GLY A 11 -3.55 -13.82 0.65
CA GLY A 11 -3.26 -14.21 -0.74
C GLY A 11 -3.81 -13.27 -1.81
N ASP A 12 -4.42 -12.14 -1.46
CA ASP A 12 -4.86 -11.13 -2.43
C ASP A 12 -3.71 -10.22 -2.88
N ILE A 13 -2.56 -10.27 -2.19
CA ILE A 13 -1.35 -9.50 -2.49
C ILE A 13 -0.18 -10.46 -2.71
N ASP A 14 0.32 -10.50 -3.94
CA ASP A 14 1.52 -11.27 -4.27
C ASP A 14 2.77 -10.64 -3.62
N GLU A 15 3.86 -11.40 -3.55
CA GLU A 15 5.14 -10.86 -3.07
C GLU A 15 5.58 -9.68 -3.94
N GLU A 16 6.01 -8.58 -3.31
CA GLU A 16 6.37 -7.32 -3.97
C GLU A 16 5.22 -6.70 -4.80
N ASP A 17 3.98 -6.91 -4.37
CA ASP A 17 2.80 -6.28 -4.97
C ASP A 17 2.06 -5.36 -3.97
N VAL A 18 1.19 -4.51 -4.51
CA VAL A 18 0.40 -3.52 -3.78
C VAL A 18 -1.06 -3.56 -4.20
N MET A 19 -1.95 -3.41 -3.22
CA MET A 19 -3.37 -3.22 -3.46
C MET A 19 -3.88 -1.91 -2.88
N ARG A 20 -4.91 -1.36 -3.52
CA ARG A 20 -5.68 -0.25 -2.97
C ARG A 20 -6.73 -0.76 -1.99
N PHE A 21 -6.82 -0.07 -0.85
CA PHE A 21 -7.89 -0.29 0.11
C PHE A 21 -8.57 1.03 0.49
N ASP A 22 -9.89 1.12 0.32
CA ASP A 22 -10.68 2.30 0.67
C ASP A 22 -11.52 2.03 1.92
N HIS A 23 -11.39 2.87 2.96
CA HIS A 23 -12.17 2.73 4.18
C HIS A 23 -12.41 4.08 4.87
N GLY A 24 -13.65 4.32 5.32
CA GLY A 24 -14.00 5.52 6.09
C GLY A 24 -13.74 6.84 5.35
N GLY A 25 -13.84 6.87 4.02
CA GLY A 25 -13.56 8.05 3.21
C GLY A 25 -12.06 8.36 3.01
N ARG A 26 -11.18 7.42 3.37
CA ARG A 26 -9.74 7.47 3.14
C ARG A 26 -9.34 6.33 2.22
N THR A 27 -8.21 6.51 1.54
CA THR A 27 -7.57 5.46 0.73
C THR A 27 -6.23 5.08 1.35
N PHE A 28 -5.83 3.83 1.15
CA PHE A 28 -4.61 3.22 1.66
C PHE A 28 -3.95 2.39 0.56
N ALA A 29 -2.62 2.28 0.64
CA ALA A 29 -1.86 1.29 -0.11
C ALA A 29 -1.41 0.21 0.88
N ILE A 30 -1.80 -1.04 0.60
CA ILE A 30 -1.39 -2.20 1.38
C ILE A 30 -0.48 -3.02 0.50
N TYR A 31 0.70 -3.36 0.98
CA TYR A 31 1.72 -4.05 0.18
C TYR A 31 2.50 -5.06 0.99
N ARG A 32 3.11 -6.01 0.27
CA ARG A 32 3.78 -7.18 0.84
C ARG A 32 5.25 -7.20 0.43
N SER A 33 6.14 -7.42 1.40
CA SER A 33 7.58 -7.56 1.14
C SER A 33 7.94 -8.99 0.68
N PRO A 34 9.17 -9.22 0.18
CA PRO A 34 9.70 -10.55 -0.11
C PRO A 34 9.77 -11.49 1.12
N ASP A 35 9.79 -10.92 2.33
CA ASP A 35 9.90 -11.66 3.59
C ASP A 35 8.53 -12.02 4.21
N ASP A 36 7.45 -11.92 3.43
CA ASP A 36 6.05 -12.19 3.84
C ASP A 36 5.52 -11.22 4.93
N GLU A 37 6.04 -9.99 4.97
CA GLU A 37 5.55 -8.93 5.85
C GLU A 37 4.59 -8.00 5.13
N TYR A 38 3.55 -7.53 5.83
CA TYR A 38 2.51 -6.66 5.28
C TYR A 38 2.59 -5.27 5.89
N PHE A 39 2.48 -4.26 5.03
CA PHE A 39 2.57 -2.86 5.40
C PHE A 39 1.35 -2.11 4.89
N ALA A 40 1.03 -0.99 5.55
CA ALA A 40 -0.04 -0.09 5.13
C ALA A 40 0.39 1.36 5.28
N THR A 41 0.20 2.15 4.22
CA THR A 41 0.46 3.59 4.19
C THR A 41 -0.79 4.35 3.75
N ASP A 42 -0.77 5.69 3.83
CA ASP A 42 -1.80 6.49 3.19
C ASP A 42 -1.76 6.23 1.67
N GLY A 43 -2.92 6.13 1.02
CA GLY A 43 -3.01 5.73 -0.38
C GLY A 43 -2.46 6.77 -1.33
N LEU A 44 -2.23 8.01 -0.88
CA LEU A 44 -1.76 9.12 -1.70
C LEU A 44 -0.33 9.52 -1.37
N CYS A 45 0.51 9.61 -2.39
CA CYS A 45 1.85 10.18 -2.26
C CYS A 45 1.76 11.62 -1.73
N THR A 46 2.54 11.94 -0.71
CA THR A 46 2.52 13.26 -0.04
C THR A 46 3.00 14.41 -0.93
N HIS A 47 3.74 14.11 -2.00
CA HIS A 47 4.23 15.11 -2.94
C HIS A 47 3.12 15.70 -3.83
N GLU A 48 2.41 14.86 -4.60
CA GLU A 48 1.41 15.34 -5.58
C GLU A 48 0.09 14.54 -5.57
N LYS A 49 -0.17 13.78 -4.50
CA LYS A 49 -1.43 13.05 -4.30
C LYS A 49 -1.80 12.07 -5.43
N VAL A 50 -0.78 11.46 -6.03
CA VAL A 50 -0.95 10.30 -6.92
C VAL A 50 -1.11 9.05 -6.07
N HIS A 51 -1.91 8.10 -6.54
CA HIS A 51 -2.17 6.89 -5.79
C HIS A 51 -0.92 5.99 -5.74
N LEU A 52 -0.51 5.59 -4.54
CA LEU A 52 0.64 4.71 -4.34
C LEU A 52 0.36 3.27 -4.79
N ALA A 53 -0.90 2.84 -4.77
CA ALA A 53 -1.27 1.51 -5.28
C ALA A 53 -1.11 1.35 -6.81
N ASP A 54 -0.81 2.41 -7.55
CA ASP A 54 -0.39 2.28 -8.96
C ASP A 54 1.15 2.20 -9.09
N GLY A 55 1.86 2.21 -7.96
CA GLY A 55 3.32 2.23 -7.82
C GLY A 55 3.98 0.86 -7.90
N LEU A 56 5.22 0.79 -7.39
CA LEU A 56 6.03 -0.42 -7.38
C LEU A 56 6.51 -0.68 -5.95
N VAL A 57 6.48 -1.93 -5.52
CA VAL A 57 7.08 -2.33 -4.24
C VAL A 57 8.49 -2.84 -4.53
N MET A 58 9.45 -2.36 -3.77
CA MET A 58 10.83 -2.85 -3.79
C MET A 58 11.28 -3.07 -2.36
N ASP A 59 11.64 -4.31 -2.02
CA ASP A 59 11.88 -4.73 -0.64
C ASP A 59 10.61 -4.47 0.24
N ASP A 60 10.68 -3.55 1.19
CA ASP A 60 9.60 -3.11 2.08
C ASP A 60 9.12 -1.68 1.78
N ILE A 61 9.48 -1.13 0.61
CA ILE A 61 9.24 0.27 0.26
C ILE A 61 8.33 0.38 -0.96
N ILE A 62 7.24 1.12 -0.80
CA ILE A 62 6.34 1.51 -1.89
C ILE A 62 6.86 2.77 -2.61
N GLU A 63 7.18 2.64 -3.89
CA GLU A 63 7.62 3.74 -4.74
C GLU A 63 6.43 4.41 -5.45
N CYS A 64 6.37 5.75 -5.38
CA CYS A 64 5.35 6.51 -6.10
C CYS A 64 5.47 6.32 -7.62
N PRO A 65 4.37 5.99 -8.34
CA PRO A 65 4.41 5.69 -9.77
C PRO A 65 4.83 6.84 -10.68
N LYS A 66 4.80 8.07 -10.17
CA LYS A 66 5.07 9.26 -10.98
C LYS A 66 6.56 9.64 -11.01
N HIS A 67 7.23 9.56 -9.86
CA HIS A 67 8.59 10.08 -9.69
C HIS A 67 9.49 9.18 -8.84
N ASN A 68 9.04 7.96 -8.53
CA ASN A 68 9.76 6.96 -7.73
C ASN A 68 10.22 7.51 -6.37
N GLY A 69 9.38 8.36 -5.77
CA GLY A 69 9.58 8.82 -4.41
C GLY A 69 9.38 7.66 -3.43
N ARG A 70 10.20 7.62 -2.37
CA ARG A 70 10.28 6.59 -1.34
C ARG A 70 10.03 7.21 0.03
#